data_AF-A0A9D4D855-F1
#
_entry.id   AF-A0A9D4D855-F1
#
_cell.length_a   1.000
_cell.length_b   1.000
_cell.length_c   1.000
_cell.angle_alpha   90.00
_cell.angle_beta   90.00
_cell.angle_gamma   90.00
#
_symmetry.space_group_name_H-M   'P 1'
#
loop_
_entity.id
_entity.type
_entity.pdbx_description
1 polymer ?
#
loop_
_entity_poly.entity_id
_entity_poly.type
_entity_poly.pdbx_seq_one_letter_code
_entity_poly.pdbx_strand_id
1 'polypeptide(L)' 'MCIPVSSVACERGFSLQNRIKVKSRTSLNPENLENLMKISAGPGLDSFPYNRAIKHWRTQKKRRLARLYQPSVSKDNK' A
#
# COMPACT_ATOMS: atom_id res chain seq x y z
N MET A 1 -2.27 17.61 12.10
CA MET A 1 -1.24 16.78 12.78
C MET A 1 -1.75 16.45 14.17
N CYS A 2 -1.78 15.17 14.56
CA CYS A 2 -2.26 14.69 15.85
C CYS A 2 -1.08 14.02 16.55
N ILE A 3 -0.74 14.44 17.78
CA ILE A 3 0.29 13.78 18.59
C ILE A 3 -0.37 12.61 19.32
N PRO A 4 0.15 11.38 19.18
CA PRO A 4 -0.41 10.24 19.89
C PRO A 4 -0.20 10.41 21.40
N VAL A 5 -1.30 10.38 22.15
CA VAL A 5 -1.29 10.51 23.62
C VAL A 5 -0.91 9.18 24.30
N SER A 6 -0.84 8.07 23.56
CA SER A 6 -0.50 6.75 24.11
C SER A 6 0.39 5.91 23.19
N SER A 7 1.20 5.03 23.79
CA SER A 7 2.02 4.02 23.13
C SER A 7 1.24 2.78 22.68
N VAL A 8 -0.05 2.67 23.04
CA VAL A 8 -0.86 1.47 22.81
C VAL A 8 -0.92 1.06 21.33
N ALA A 9 -0.95 2.05 20.42
CA ALA A 9 -0.91 1.78 18.99
C ALA A 9 0.42 1.12 18.56
N CYS A 10 1.53 1.57 19.13
CA CYS A 10 2.86 1.00 18.86
C CYS A 10 2.97 -0.43 19.39
N GLU A 11 2.49 -0.69 20.62
CA GLU A 11 2.50 -2.02 21.24
C GLU A 11 1.73 -3.05 20.40
N ARG A 12 0.56 -2.66 19.87
CA ARG A 12 -0.19 -3.47 18.90
C ARG A 12 0.60 -3.71 17.62
N GLY A 13 1.29 -2.69 17.12
CA GLY A 13 2.19 -2.80 15.96
C GLY A 13 3.31 -3.81 16.18
N PHE A 14 3.99 -3.76 17.32
CA PHE A 14 5.05 -4.73 17.67
C PHE A 14 4.50 -6.15 17.84
N SER A 15 3.34 -6.28 18.46
CA SER A 15 2.66 -7.58 18.60
C SER A 15 2.32 -8.18 17.24
N LEU A 16 1.86 -7.35 16.30
CA LEU A 16 1.60 -7.76 14.93
C LEU A 16 2.88 -8.13 14.18
N GLN A 17 3.94 -7.33 14.35
CA GLN A 17 5.26 -7.59 13.76
C GLN A 17 5.80 -8.94 14.23
N ASN A 18 5.70 -9.26 15.53
CA ASN A 18 6.14 -10.52 16.11
C ASN A 18 5.35 -11.72 15.58
N ARG A 19 4.06 -11.54 15.26
CA ARG A 19 3.24 -12.57 14.61
C ARG A 19 3.67 -12.83 13.16
N ILE A 20 4.14 -11.80 12.45
CA ILE A 20 4.59 -11.90 11.05
C ILE A 20 6.02 -12.44 10.96
N LYS A 21 6.94 -11.91 11.78
CA LYS A 21 8.32 -12.38 11.94
C LYS A 21 8.40 -13.52 12.96
N VAL A 22 7.82 -14.67 12.62
CA VAL A 22 8.06 -15.90 13.38
C VAL A 22 9.51 -16.37 13.22
N LYS A 23 10.00 -17.24 14.12
CA LYS A 23 11.39 -17.74 14.11
C LYS A 23 11.86 -18.30 12.76
N SER A 24 10.96 -18.87 11.95
CA SER A 24 11.26 -19.37 10.61
C SER A 24 11.31 -18.30 9.51
N ARG A 25 10.82 -17.08 9.78
CA ARG A 25 10.73 -15.94 8.84
C ARG A 25 11.61 -14.77 9.28
N THR A 26 12.86 -15.07 9.67
CA THR A 26 13.82 -14.06 10.14
C THR A 26 14.39 -13.18 9.02
N SER A 27 14.44 -13.67 7.78
CA SER A 27 15.04 -12.98 6.61
C SER A 27 14.06 -12.10 5.82
N LEU A 28 12.93 -11.70 6.41
CA LEU A 28 11.98 -10.85 5.68
C LEU A 28 12.55 -9.44 5.47
N ASN A 29 12.65 -9.00 4.21
CA ASN A 29 13.01 -7.63 3.85
C ASN A 29 12.09 -6.64 4.61
N PRO A 30 12.64 -5.57 5.23
CA PRO A 30 11.86 -4.52 5.88
C PRO A 30 10.66 -4.01 5.07
N GLU A 31 10.80 -3.81 3.75
CA GLU A 31 9.70 -3.34 2.91
C GLU A 31 8.56 -4.35 2.83
N ASN A 32 8.89 -5.63 2.68
CA ASN A 32 7.91 -6.71 2.68
C ASN A 32 7.22 -6.86 4.04
N LEU A 33 7.98 -6.69 5.13
CA LEU A 33 7.44 -6.68 6.48
C LEU A 33 6.43 -5.55 6.66
N GLU A 34 6.78 -4.34 6.24
CA GLU A 34 5.91 -3.18 6.33
C GLU A 34 4.62 -3.40 5.52
N ASN A 35 4.73 -3.93 4.30
CA ASN A 35 3.58 -4.25 3.46
C ASN A 35 2.67 -5.30 4.11
N LEU A 36 3.24 -6.38 4.67
CA LEU A 36 2.47 -7.39 5.38
C LEU A 36 1.80 -6.82 6.64
N MET A 37 2.47 -5.94 7.39
CA MET A 37 1.90 -5.27 8.54
C MET A 37 0.72 -4.38 8.13
N LYS A 38 0.83 -3.60 7.04
CA LYS A 38 -0.25 -2.77 6.50
C LYS A 38 -1.46 -3.60 6.07
N ILE A 39 -1.22 -4.71 5.38
CA ILE A 39 -2.30 -5.64 4.96
C ILE A 39 -2.97 -6.25 6.19
N SER A 40 -2.18 -6.70 7.16
CA SER A 40 -2.70 -7.40 8.34
C SER A 40 -3.42 -6.48 9.34
N ALA A 41 -3.06 -5.19 9.37
CA ALA A 41 -3.77 -4.17 10.16
C ALA A 41 -5.01 -3.62 9.43
N GLY A 42 -5.19 -3.99 8.16
CA GLY A 42 -6.35 -3.61 7.35
C GLY A 42 -7.63 -4.34 7.74
N PRO A 43 -8.76 -3.95 7.13
CA PRO A 43 -10.03 -4.66 7.31
C PRO A 43 -9.92 -6.11 6.84
N GLY A 44 -10.65 -7.00 7.52
CA GLY A 44 -10.76 -8.41 7.11
C GLY A 44 -11.42 -8.56 5.74
N LEU A 45 -11.24 -9.72 5.11
CA LEU A 45 -11.67 -9.99 3.73
C LEU A 45 -13.15 -9.66 3.49
N ASP A 46 -14.04 -9.94 4.44
CA ASP A 46 -15.48 -9.69 4.30
C ASP A 46 -15.84 -8.19 4.35
N SER A 47 -15.02 -7.41 5.05
CA SER A 47 -15.22 -5.97 5.24
C SER A 47 -14.39 -5.12 4.26
N PHE A 48 -13.56 -5.75 3.43
CA PHE A 48 -12.69 -5.04 2.51
C PHE A 48 -13.50 -4.42 1.35
N PRO A 49 -13.37 -3.11 1.07
CA PRO A 49 -14.17 -2.45 0.04
C PRO A 49 -13.62 -2.71 -1.38
N TYR A 50 -13.80 -3.94 -1.90
CA TYR A 50 -13.28 -4.38 -3.20
C TYR A 50 -13.66 -3.46 -4.35
N ASN A 51 -14.92 -3.01 -4.40
CA ASN A 51 -15.40 -2.10 -5.45
C ASN A 51 -14.61 -0.79 -5.49
N ARG A 52 -14.24 -0.25 -4.32
CA ARG A 52 -13.42 0.96 -4.21
C ARG A 52 -12.00 0.71 -4.68
N ALA A 53 -11.40 -0.41 -4.28
CA ALA A 53 -10.05 -0.80 -4.69
C ALA A 53 -9.96 -1.00 -6.21
N ILE A 54 -10.90 -1.73 -6.81
CA ILE A 54 -10.96 -1.98 -8.26
C ILE A 54 -11.10 -0.65 -9.02
N LYS A 55 -12.02 0.23 -8.59
CA LYS A 55 -12.18 1.55 -9.21
C LYS A 55 -10.88 2.35 -9.16
N HIS A 56 -10.21 2.36 -8.01
CA HIS A 56 -8.94 3.05 -7.82
C HIS A 56 -7.85 2.51 -8.75
N TRP A 57 -7.64 1.19 -8.82
CA TRP A 57 -6.64 0.58 -9.69
C TRP A 57 -6.93 0.80 -11.18
N ARG A 58 -8.19 0.74 -11.60
CA ARG A 58 -8.60 1.07 -12.98
C ARG A 58 -8.23 2.52 -13.33
N THR A 59 -8.52 3.48 -12.45
CA THR A 59 -8.14 4.88 -12.66
C THR A 59 -6.62 5.08 -12.74
N GLN A 60 -5.86 4.41 -11.86
CA GLN A 60 -4.40 4.46 -11.90
C GLN A 60 -3.84 3.87 -13.21
N LYS A 61 -4.38 2.76 -13.71
CA LYS A 61 -3.97 2.16 -15.00
C LYS A 61 -4.23 3.10 -16.17
N LYS A 62 -5.38 3.78 -16.20
CA LYS A 62 -5.70 4.79 -17.23
C LYS A 62 -4.68 5.94 -17.24
N ARG A 63 -4.29 6.45 -16.06
CA ARG A 63 -3.24 7.48 -15.94
C ARG A 63 -1.87 6.99 -16.43
N ARG A 64 -1.51 5.73 -16.16
CA ARG A 64 -0.25 5.14 -16.66
C ARG A 64 -0.24 5.08 -18.19
N LEU A 65 -1.33 4.63 -18.81
CA LEU A 65 -1.45 4.59 -20.28
C LEU A 65 -1.41 5.98 -20.90
N ALA A 66 -2.07 6.98 -20.30
CA ALA A 66 -2.00 8.36 -20.78
C ALA A 66 -0.58 8.96 -20.70
N ARG A 67 0.22 8.60 -19.69
CA ARG A 67 1.63 9.00 -19.61
C ARG A 67 2.51 8.32 -20.66
N LEU A 68 2.23 7.05 -20.97
CA LEU A 68 2.99 6.30 -21.98
C LEU A 68 2.60 6.69 -23.41
N TYR A 69 1.32 7.02 -23.63
CA TYR A 69 0.78 7.54 -24.89
C TYR A 69 0.73 9.07 -24.84
N GLN A 70 1.81 9.72 -24.43
CA GLN A 70 1.98 11.13 -24.81
C GLN A 70 2.44 11.11 -26.27
N PRO A 71 1.60 11.59 -27.22
CA PRO A 71 2.09 11.78 -28.57
C PRO A 71 3.25 12.76 -28.47
N SER A 72 4.40 12.42 -29.05
CA SER A 72 5.45 13.39 -29.31
C SER A 72 4.78 14.54 -30.05
N VAL A 73 4.65 15.71 -29.41
CA VAL A 73 4.22 16.91 -30.10
C VAL A 73 5.27 17.15 -31.17
N SER A 74 4.97 16.78 -32.41
CA SER A 74 5.75 17.12 -33.59
C SER A 74 5.79 18.64 -33.63
N LYS A 75 6.95 19.20 -33.28
CA LYS A 75 7.24 20.62 -33.48
C LYS A 75 7.39 20.85 -34.98
N ASP A 76 6.26 20.91 -35.69
CA ASP A 76 6.25 21.34 -37.08
C ASP A 76 5.29 22.53 -37.26
N ASN A 77 5.92 23.61 -37.74
CA ASN A 77 5.38 24.77 -38.44
C ASN A 77 4.59 25.84 -37.66
N LYS A 78 5.31 26.92 -37.31
CA LYS A 78 5.13 28.21 -38.00
C LYS A 78 6.45 28.98 -38.06
#